data_AF-A0A8X7Y4V4-F1
#
_entry.id   AF-A0A8X7Y4V4-F1
#
_cell.length_a   1.000
_cell.length_b   1.000
_cell.length_c   1.000
_cell.angle_alpha   90.00
_cell.angle_beta   90.00
_cell.angle_gamma   90.00
#
_symmetry.space_group_name_H-M   'P 1'
#
loop_
_entity.id
_entity.type
_entity.pdbx_description
1 polymer ?
#
loop_
_entity_poly.entity_id
_entity_poly.type
_entity_poly.pdbx_seq_one_letter_code
_entity_poly.pdbx_strand_id
1 'polypeptide(L)'
;MMMEGSGRRISAANPRPCSGRRILAAKKRGRSDGFLNSVKKLQRREISSKSDRSFSITNAQERFRNMRLMEEYDTHDPKGHCSMVLPFLMKRTKVIEIVAARDIVFALAHSGVCAAFSRETNQRICFLNVSPDEVIRSLFYNKNNDSLITVSVYASDNFSSLKCRSTRIEYIRRGKPDAGFPLFESESLKWPGFVEFDDVNGKVLTYSAQDSIYKVFDLKNYTMLYSISDTDVQEIKIRYFLSPARARTHV
;
A
#
# COMPACT_ATOMS: atom_id res chain seq x y z
N MET A 1 53.07 -24.74 -45.17
CA MET A 1 52.56 -25.38 -46.40
C MET A 1 51.41 -24.51 -46.90
N MET A 2 51.50 -24.00 -48.13
CA MET A 2 50.57 -23.03 -48.71
C MET A 2 49.30 -23.69 -49.28
N MET A 3 48.26 -22.85 -49.45
CA MET A 3 47.20 -22.80 -50.48
C MET A 3 45.81 -22.59 -49.85
N GLU A 4 45.27 -21.37 -49.91
CA GLU A 4 44.50 -20.73 -51.02
C GLU A 4 43.01 -21.12 -51.02
N GLY A 5 42.13 -20.12 -51.08
CA GLY A 5 40.69 -20.33 -51.12
C GLY A 5 39.84 -19.05 -51.08
N SER A 6 39.95 -18.25 -52.14
CA SER A 6 39.01 -17.26 -52.71
C SER A 6 37.61 -16.99 -52.08
N GLY A 7 37.21 -15.71 -52.06
CA GLY A 7 36.00 -15.29 -52.80
C GLY A 7 34.69 -14.93 -52.07
N ARG A 8 34.46 -13.62 -51.91
CA ARG A 8 33.20 -12.82 -51.84
C ARG A 8 31.78 -13.45 -51.67
N ARG A 9 31.07 -12.91 -50.65
CA ARG A 9 29.62 -12.59 -50.45
C ARG A 9 28.63 -12.93 -51.57
N ILE A 10 27.49 -13.57 -51.23
CA ILE A 10 26.08 -13.19 -51.60
C ILE A 10 25.04 -13.76 -50.58
N SER A 11 24.18 -12.87 -50.07
CA SER A 11 22.74 -12.91 -49.65
C SER A 11 22.06 -14.02 -48.80
N ALA A 12 21.53 -13.54 -47.66
CA ALA A 12 20.14 -13.63 -47.15
C ALA A 12 19.37 -14.97 -47.07
N ALA A 13 19.04 -15.39 -45.83
CA ALA A 13 17.74 -15.95 -45.45
C ALA A 13 17.54 -16.06 -43.91
N ASN A 14 16.55 -15.33 -43.39
CA ASN A 14 15.66 -15.58 -42.24
C ASN A 14 16.15 -16.32 -40.97
N PRO A 15 16.10 -15.64 -39.81
CA PRO A 15 15.54 -16.19 -38.58
C PRO A 15 14.03 -15.93 -38.50
N ARG A 16 13.27 -17.01 -38.26
CA ARG A 16 11.82 -17.02 -38.05
C ARG A 16 11.42 -16.22 -36.79
N PRO A 17 10.24 -15.57 -36.81
CA PRO A 17 9.74 -14.75 -35.70
C PRO A 17 9.00 -15.59 -34.66
N CYS A 18 9.34 -15.42 -33.37
CA CYS A 18 8.53 -15.93 -32.27
C CYS A 18 7.66 -14.81 -31.68
N SER A 19 6.34 -15.00 -31.81
CA SER A 19 5.26 -14.57 -30.91
C SER A 19 5.20 -13.09 -30.48
N GLY A 20 4.95 -12.21 -31.45
CA GLY A 20 4.27 -10.94 -31.17
C GLY A 20 2.84 -11.19 -30.68
N ARG A 21 2.57 -10.96 -29.39
CA ARG A 21 1.22 -10.81 -28.86
C ARG A 21 0.61 -9.58 -29.54
N ARG A 22 -0.24 -9.79 -30.57
CA ARG A 22 -1.09 -8.74 -31.13
C ARG A 22 -1.97 -8.21 -30.01
N ILE A 23 -1.66 -7.03 -29.49
CA ILE A 23 -2.68 -6.18 -28.88
C ILE A 23 -3.57 -5.76 -30.04
N LEU A 24 -4.71 -6.43 -30.19
CA LEU A 24 -5.79 -5.91 -31.02
C LEU A 24 -6.14 -4.55 -30.42
N ALA A 25 -5.77 -3.47 -31.13
CA ALA A 25 -6.32 -2.16 -30.86
C ALA A 25 -7.84 -2.30 -30.98
N ALA A 26 -8.52 -2.41 -29.83
CA ALA A 26 -9.95 -2.32 -29.77
C ALA A 26 -10.30 -0.96 -30.38
N LYS A 27 -10.80 -0.99 -31.62
CA LYS A 27 -11.36 0.16 -32.31
C LYS A 27 -12.35 0.78 -31.34
N LYS A 28 -11.95 1.86 -30.67
CA LYS A 28 -12.78 2.67 -29.79
C LYS A 28 -13.86 3.23 -30.73
N ARG A 29 -14.95 2.47 -30.90
CA ARG A 29 -16.18 3.04 -31.47
C ARG A 29 -16.48 4.19 -30.54
N GLY A 30 -16.32 5.41 -31.03
CA GLY A 30 -16.78 6.59 -30.33
C GLY A 30 -18.24 6.35 -29.99
N ARG A 31 -18.52 6.02 -28.73
CA ARG A 31 -19.88 6.16 -28.22
C ARG A 31 -20.12 7.65 -28.26
N SER A 32 -21.09 8.08 -29.05
CA SER A 32 -21.64 9.41 -28.87
C SER A 32 -22.27 9.43 -27.47
N ASP A 33 -21.48 9.77 -26.47
CA ASP A 33 -21.98 10.19 -25.16
C ASP A 33 -22.56 11.59 -25.33
N GLY A 34 -23.63 11.67 -26.14
CA GLY A 34 -24.58 12.76 -26.01
C GLY A 34 -25.16 12.68 -24.61
N PHE A 35 -25.15 13.82 -23.90
CA PHE A 35 -25.74 13.99 -22.58
C PHE A 35 -27.08 13.26 -22.46
N LEU A 36 -27.06 12.03 -21.94
CA LEU A 36 -28.28 11.27 -21.64
C LEU A 36 -28.93 11.95 -20.45
N ASN A 37 -30.10 12.56 -20.65
CA ASN A 37 -30.88 13.12 -19.55
C ASN A 37 -31.24 12.02 -18.52
N SER A 38 -31.50 12.44 -17.28
CA SER A 38 -31.82 11.54 -16.15
C SER A 38 -32.97 10.58 -16.46
N VAL A 39 -33.94 11.01 -17.27
CA VAL A 39 -35.09 10.20 -17.72
C VAL A 39 -34.66 9.01 -18.57
N LYS A 40 -33.83 9.21 -19.60
CA LYS A 40 -33.34 8.11 -20.45
C LYS A 40 -32.40 7.16 -19.68
N LYS A 41 -31.71 7.66 -18.64
CA LYS A 41 -30.90 6.84 -17.72
C LYS A 41 -31.79 5.95 -16.83
N LEU A 42 -32.86 6.51 -16.24
CA LEU A 42 -33.83 5.77 -15.42
C LEU A 42 -34.63 4.75 -16.26
N GLN A 43 -35.05 5.14 -17.46
CA GLN A 43 -35.75 4.23 -18.36
C GLN A 43 -34.87 3.02 -18.71
N ARG A 44 -33.59 3.23 -19.03
CA ARG A 44 -32.64 2.11 -19.27
C ARG A 44 -32.40 1.27 -18.02
N ARG A 45 -32.44 1.85 -16.81
CA ARG A 45 -32.36 1.12 -15.54
C ARG A 45 -33.53 0.14 -15.40
N GLU A 46 -34.74 0.56 -15.75
CA GLU A 46 -35.95 -0.25 -15.55
C GLU A 46 -36.14 -1.33 -16.63
N ILE A 47 -35.65 -1.10 -17.85
CA ILE A 47 -35.87 -2.00 -18.99
C ILE A 47 -34.65 -2.86 -19.38
N SER A 48 -33.49 -2.69 -18.73
CA SER A 48 -32.28 -3.46 -19.10
C SER A 48 -32.27 -4.85 -18.48
N SER A 49 -32.03 -5.87 -19.30
CA SER A 49 -31.81 -7.25 -18.86
C SER A 49 -30.46 -7.52 -18.19
N LYS A 50 -29.57 -6.51 -18.08
CA LYS A 50 -28.24 -6.63 -17.48
C LYS A 50 -28.25 -6.05 -16.07
N SER A 51 -28.41 -6.91 -15.06
CA SER A 51 -28.42 -6.49 -13.64
C SER A 51 -27.12 -5.79 -13.21
N ASP A 52 -27.30 -4.78 -12.36
CA ASP A 52 -26.38 -4.05 -11.45
C ASP A 52 -25.00 -3.57 -11.92
N ARG A 53 -24.24 -4.34 -12.71
CA ARG A 53 -22.88 -3.98 -13.15
C ARG A 53 -22.85 -2.84 -14.16
N SER A 54 -23.87 -2.71 -15.02
CA SER A 54 -23.93 -1.63 -16.01
C SER A 54 -24.28 -0.26 -15.40
N PHE A 55 -24.94 -0.27 -14.23
CA PHE A 55 -25.42 0.92 -13.52
C PHE A 55 -24.30 1.66 -12.78
N SER A 56 -23.38 0.94 -12.14
CA SER A 56 -22.30 1.59 -11.37
C SER A 56 -21.34 2.39 -12.26
N ILE A 57 -21.04 1.88 -13.46
CA ILE A 57 -20.13 2.53 -14.42
C ILE A 57 -20.77 3.77 -15.07
N THR A 58 -22.07 3.72 -15.39
CA THR A 58 -22.75 4.82 -16.12
C THR A 58 -23.14 6.01 -15.24
N ASN A 59 -23.23 5.82 -13.92
CA ASN A 59 -23.54 6.90 -12.97
C ASN A 59 -22.30 7.47 -12.28
N ALA A 60 -21.09 6.96 -12.52
CA ALA A 60 -19.87 7.47 -11.88
C ALA A 60 -19.67 8.98 -12.10
N GLN A 61 -19.98 9.47 -13.30
CA GLN A 61 -19.93 10.91 -13.61
C GLN A 61 -20.90 11.74 -12.77
N GLU A 62 -22.12 11.24 -12.49
CA GLU A 62 -23.10 11.97 -11.68
C GLU A 62 -22.80 11.82 -10.18
N ARG A 63 -22.33 10.65 -9.73
CA ARG A 63 -21.98 10.39 -8.32
C ARG A 63 -20.89 11.32 -7.81
N PHE A 64 -19.96 11.70 -8.68
CA PHE A 64 -18.84 12.57 -8.36
C PHE A 64 -18.95 13.95 -9.00
N ARG A 65 -20.09 14.30 -9.60
CA ARG A 65 -20.31 15.59 -10.29
C ARG A 65 -20.05 16.81 -9.41
N ASN A 66 -20.31 16.66 -8.11
CA ASN A 66 -20.12 17.71 -7.12
C ASN A 66 -18.80 17.57 -6.36
N MET A 67 -17.99 16.55 -6.64
CA MET A 67 -16.63 16.48 -6.10
C MET A 67 -15.78 17.50 -6.83
N ARG A 68 -15.12 18.35 -6.05
CA ARG A 68 -14.12 19.29 -6.53
C ARG A 68 -12.78 18.86 -5.95
N LEU A 69 -11.73 18.96 -6.77
CA LEU A 69 -10.37 18.86 -6.25
C LEU A 69 -10.20 19.97 -5.22
N MET A 70 -9.97 19.58 -3.97
CA MET A 70 -9.68 20.51 -2.90
C MET A 70 -8.18 20.78 -2.86
N GLU A 71 -7.38 19.71 -2.80
CA GLU A 71 -5.94 19.77 -2.53
C GLU A 71 -5.18 18.71 -3.31
N GLU A 72 -3.92 19.01 -3.62
CA GLU A 72 -2.96 18.11 -4.27
C GLU A 72 -1.67 18.06 -3.44
N TYR A 73 -1.24 16.84 -3.09
CA TYR A 73 -0.01 16.61 -2.33
C TYR A 73 1.00 15.89 -3.21
N ASP A 74 2.23 16.40 -3.24
CA ASP A 74 3.34 15.78 -3.96
C ASP A 74 4.40 15.23 -3.00
N THR A 75 4.62 13.92 -3.07
CA THR A 75 5.64 13.22 -2.28
C THR A 75 7.04 13.38 -2.87
N HIS A 76 7.15 13.73 -4.15
CA HIS A 76 8.45 13.84 -4.82
C HIS A 76 9.04 15.23 -4.58
N ASP A 77 10.26 15.28 -4.05
CA ASP A 77 11.00 16.53 -3.87
C ASP A 77 12.24 16.57 -4.77
N PRO A 78 12.19 17.24 -5.92
CA PRO A 78 13.35 17.37 -6.79
C PRO A 78 14.37 18.39 -6.28
N LYS A 79 14.05 19.22 -5.27
CA LYS A 79 14.91 20.31 -4.77
C LYS A 79 15.44 20.07 -3.35
N GLY A 80 14.85 19.12 -2.62
CA GLY A 80 15.23 18.76 -1.27
C GLY A 80 16.63 18.14 -1.23
N HIS A 81 17.48 18.63 -0.33
CA HIS A 81 18.74 17.98 0.03
C HIS A 81 18.41 16.65 0.69
N CYS A 82 18.29 15.62 -0.11
CA CYS A 82 17.81 14.34 0.36
C CYS A 82 18.99 13.49 0.79
N SER A 83 19.13 13.29 2.10
CA SER A 83 20.20 12.49 2.71
C SER A 83 20.09 10.99 2.42
N MET A 84 19.10 10.53 1.63
CA MET A 84 18.92 9.10 1.37
C MET A 84 20.07 8.54 0.52
N VAL A 85 20.61 7.43 0.97
CA VAL A 85 21.78 6.76 0.37
C VAL A 85 21.36 5.92 -0.83
N LEU A 86 20.11 5.45 -0.87
CA LEU A 86 19.61 4.57 -1.93
C LEU A 86 19.03 5.37 -3.12
N PRO A 87 19.64 5.29 -4.32
CA PRO A 87 19.22 6.12 -5.47
C PRO A 87 17.78 5.88 -5.93
N PHE A 88 17.22 4.68 -5.69
CA PHE A 88 15.84 4.38 -6.08
C PHE A 88 14.81 5.08 -5.19
N LEU A 89 15.17 5.47 -3.96
CA LEU A 89 14.30 6.25 -3.10
C LEU A 89 14.04 7.65 -3.69
N MET A 90 14.99 8.19 -4.45
CA MET A 90 14.87 9.49 -5.12
C MET A 90 13.93 9.48 -6.34
N LYS A 91 13.61 8.29 -6.88
CA LYS A 91 12.77 8.18 -8.07
C LYS A 91 11.30 8.36 -7.71
N ARG A 92 10.56 9.11 -8.52
CA ARG A 92 9.10 9.13 -8.43
C ARG A 92 8.56 7.73 -8.71
N THR A 93 7.76 7.21 -7.79
CA THR A 93 7.10 5.92 -7.92
C THR A 93 5.62 6.03 -7.57
N LYS A 94 4.84 5.00 -7.90
CA LYS A 94 3.40 4.94 -7.58
C LYS A 94 3.19 5.02 -6.07
N VAL A 95 2.13 5.70 -5.64
CA VAL A 95 1.64 5.60 -4.26
C VAL A 95 0.97 4.24 -4.09
N ILE A 96 1.35 3.50 -3.05
CA ILE A 96 0.85 2.15 -2.76
C ILE A 96 -0.09 2.12 -1.57
N GLU A 97 0.03 3.08 -0.66
CA GLU A 97 -0.81 3.15 0.54
C GLU A 97 -1.02 4.61 0.94
N ILE A 98 -2.25 4.93 1.32
CA ILE A 98 -2.63 6.24 1.87
C ILE A 98 -3.33 5.99 3.19
N VAL A 99 -2.83 6.60 4.26
CA VAL A 99 -3.44 6.54 5.58
C VAL A 99 -3.81 7.97 5.99
N ALA A 100 -5.05 8.16 6.42
CA ALA A 100 -5.49 9.42 7.00
C ALA A 100 -5.67 9.24 8.51
N ALA A 101 -4.98 10.06 9.29
CA ALA A 101 -5.13 10.09 10.74
C ALA A 101 -5.26 11.54 11.19
N ARG A 102 -6.36 11.86 11.88
CA ARG A 102 -6.68 13.23 12.30
C ARG A 102 -6.69 14.20 11.10
N ASP A 103 -5.87 15.24 11.16
CA ASP A 103 -5.60 16.28 10.19
C ASP A 103 -4.37 15.96 9.29
N ILE A 104 -3.82 14.75 9.36
CA ILE A 104 -2.62 14.36 8.59
C ILE A 104 -2.99 13.30 7.56
N VAL A 105 -2.45 13.47 6.36
CA VAL A 105 -2.45 12.44 5.30
C VAL A 105 -1.03 11.90 5.16
N PHE A 106 -0.91 10.59 5.22
CA PHE A 106 0.31 9.85 4.96
C PHE A 106 0.21 9.20 3.58
N ALA A 107 1.27 9.34 2.80
CA ALA A 107 1.38 8.69 1.49
C ALA A 107 2.68 7.90 1.42
N LEU A 108 2.54 6.59 1.23
CA LEU A 108 3.65 5.66 1.03
C LEU A 108 3.82 5.39 -0.47
N ALA A 109 5.00 5.70 -0.99
CA ALA A 109 5.37 5.36 -2.36
C ALA A 109 5.95 3.94 -2.45
N HIS A 110 5.88 3.32 -3.63
CA HIS A 110 6.43 1.98 -3.88
C HIS A 110 7.94 1.89 -3.66
N SER A 111 8.67 3.00 -3.79
CA SER A 111 10.07 3.09 -3.40
C SER A 111 10.29 2.84 -1.90
N GLY A 112 9.26 3.01 -1.06
CA GLY A 112 9.33 2.95 0.40
C GLY A 112 9.58 4.29 1.07
N VAL A 113 9.55 5.38 0.29
CA VAL A 113 9.50 6.74 0.83
C VAL A 113 8.09 7.03 1.33
N CYS A 114 7.97 7.46 2.57
CA CYS A 114 6.71 7.89 3.15
C CYS A 114 6.76 9.36 3.53
N ALA A 115 5.74 10.13 3.14
CA ALA A 115 5.61 11.54 3.50
C ALA A 115 4.32 11.77 4.29
N ALA A 116 4.37 12.74 5.20
CA ALA A 116 3.23 13.23 5.97
C ALA A 116 2.87 14.65 5.52
N PHE A 117 1.57 14.91 5.31
CA PHE A 117 1.05 16.21 4.88
C PHE A 117 -0.02 16.69 5.85
N SER A 118 0.04 17.97 6.23
CA SER A 118 -1.01 18.60 7.02
C SER A 118 -2.16 18.98 6.10
N ARG A 119 -3.38 18.61 6.48
CA ARG A 119 -4.62 19.04 5.84
C ARG A 119 -5.02 20.47 6.22
N GLU A 120 -4.41 21.03 7.26
CA GLU A 120 -4.68 22.40 7.70
C GLU A 120 -3.83 23.41 6.91
N THR A 121 -2.54 23.12 6.75
CA THR A 121 -1.61 24.04 6.06
C THR A 121 -1.38 23.67 4.59
N ASN A 122 -1.83 22.48 4.17
CA ASN A 122 -1.57 21.89 2.86
C ASN A 122 -0.09 21.78 2.49
N GLN A 123 0.76 21.66 3.52
CA GLN A 123 2.19 21.50 3.34
C GLN A 123 2.64 20.12 3.82
N ARG A 124 3.74 19.63 3.21
CA ARG A 124 4.44 18.46 3.72
C ARG A 124 5.05 18.80 5.06
N ILE A 125 4.74 18.00 6.07
CA ILE A 125 5.30 18.12 7.41
C ILE A 125 6.72 17.56 7.43
N CYS A 126 6.86 16.29 7.02
CA CYS A 126 8.16 15.60 6.99
C CYS A 126 8.08 14.33 6.12
N PHE A 127 9.26 13.75 5.85
CA PHE A 127 9.35 12.33 5.51
C PHE A 127 9.38 11.49 6.78
N LEU A 128 8.80 10.30 6.76
CA LEU A 128 8.78 9.40 7.92
C LEU A 128 9.99 8.46 7.98
N ASN A 129 10.73 8.31 6.88
CA ASN A 129 11.98 7.55 6.84
C ASN A 129 12.99 8.25 7.77
N VAL A 130 13.49 7.54 8.76
CA VAL A 130 14.43 8.03 9.78
C VAL A 130 15.88 7.64 9.46
N SER A 131 16.09 6.65 8.60
CA SER A 131 17.41 6.24 8.11
C SER A 131 17.48 6.36 6.58
N PRO A 132 18.66 6.71 6.01
CA PRO A 132 18.83 6.85 4.57
C PRO A 132 18.75 5.54 3.78
N ASP A 133 18.81 4.39 4.46
CA ASP A 133 18.68 3.05 3.90
C ASP A 133 17.36 2.36 4.28
N GLU A 134 16.46 3.06 4.97
CA GLU A 134 15.14 2.55 5.38
C GLU A 134 14.14 2.56 4.22
N VAL A 135 13.44 1.45 4.07
CA VAL A 135 12.37 1.27 3.10
C VAL A 135 11.10 0.87 3.84
N ILE A 136 10.14 1.79 3.96
CA ILE A 136 8.84 1.53 4.58
C ILE A 136 8.00 0.66 3.64
N ARG A 137 7.35 -0.37 4.19
CA ARG A 137 6.55 -1.36 3.45
C ARG A 137 5.07 -1.27 3.74
N SER A 138 4.70 -0.83 4.94
CA SER A 138 3.30 -0.66 5.33
C SER A 138 3.17 0.37 6.45
N LEU A 139 1.98 0.99 6.51
CA LEU A 139 1.57 1.93 7.53
C LEU A 139 0.34 1.40 8.28
N PHE A 140 0.27 1.63 9.59
CA PHE A 140 -0.92 1.31 10.38
C PHE A 140 -1.21 2.42 11.38
N TYR A 141 -2.41 3.01 11.35
CA TYR A 141 -2.81 4.01 12.34
C TYR A 141 -3.46 3.34 13.54
N ASN A 142 -2.75 3.35 14.67
CA ASN A 142 -3.23 2.83 15.94
C ASN A 142 -4.09 3.89 16.66
N LYS A 143 -5.41 3.75 16.53
CA LYS A 143 -6.40 4.62 17.19
C LYS A 143 -6.36 4.54 18.72
N ASN A 144 -5.85 3.45 19.30
CA ASN A 144 -5.87 3.23 20.75
C ASN A 144 -4.90 4.14 21.51
N ASN A 145 -3.78 4.49 20.90
CA ASN A 145 -2.74 5.34 21.50
C ASN A 145 -2.31 6.51 20.61
N ASP A 146 -3.12 6.81 19.58
CA ASP A 146 -2.94 7.92 18.62
C ASP A 146 -1.53 7.96 18.04
N SER A 147 -1.08 6.81 17.51
CA SER A 147 0.22 6.66 16.88
C SER A 147 0.12 6.05 15.49
N LEU A 148 1.10 6.36 14.66
CA LEU A 148 1.33 5.68 13.40
C LEU A 148 2.43 4.64 13.60
N ILE A 149 2.14 3.42 13.18
CA ILE A 149 3.11 2.33 13.13
C ILE A 149 3.63 2.23 11.70
N THR A 150 4.94 2.25 11.54
CA THR A 150 5.63 1.98 10.27
C THR A 150 6.25 0.59 10.34
N VAL A 151 6.05 -0.22 9.31
CA VAL A 151 6.77 -1.48 9.11
C VAL A 151 7.80 -1.27 8.02
N SER A 152 9.07 -1.39 8.36
CA SER A 152 10.20 -1.06 7.49
C SER A 152 11.16 -2.24 7.34
N VAL A 153 11.96 -2.21 6.28
CA VAL A 153 13.16 -3.04 6.09
C VAL A 153 14.34 -2.12 5.77
N TYR A 154 15.58 -2.58 6.00
CA TYR A 154 16.77 -1.74 5.85
C TYR A 154 17.73 -2.33 4.81
N ALA A 155 18.44 -1.52 4.04
CA ALA A 155 19.43 -2.08 3.12
C ALA A 155 20.62 -2.70 3.88
N SER A 156 20.98 -2.13 5.03
CA SER A 156 22.04 -2.64 5.90
C SER A 156 21.84 -4.07 6.39
N ASP A 157 20.59 -4.56 6.44
CA ASP A 157 20.26 -5.95 6.80
C ASP A 157 19.86 -6.82 5.60
N ASN A 158 20.19 -6.38 4.38
CA ASN A 158 19.78 -6.98 3.12
C ASN A 158 18.25 -7.09 2.96
N PHE A 159 17.51 -6.15 3.53
CA PHE A 159 16.04 -6.11 3.54
C PHE A 159 15.40 -7.36 4.16
N SER A 160 16.12 -8.04 5.06
CA SER A 160 15.76 -9.38 5.51
C SER A 160 14.82 -9.39 6.71
N SER A 161 14.86 -8.35 7.56
CA SER A 161 14.07 -8.30 8.78
C SER A 161 13.08 -7.13 8.79
N LEU A 162 11.84 -7.42 9.17
CA LEU A 162 10.83 -6.40 9.42
C LEU A 162 11.12 -5.69 10.73
N LYS A 163 11.10 -4.36 10.70
CA LYS A 163 11.23 -3.49 11.86
C LYS A 163 9.97 -2.67 12.02
N CYS A 164 9.37 -2.75 13.19
CA CYS A 164 8.18 -1.98 13.53
C CYS A 164 8.58 -0.78 14.38
N ARG A 165 8.02 0.39 14.11
CA ARG A 165 8.20 1.59 14.93
C ARG A 165 6.88 2.28 15.15
N SER A 166 6.54 2.59 16.40
CA SER A 166 5.37 3.40 16.76
C SER A 166 5.79 4.85 16.99
N THR A 167 5.19 5.77 16.26
CA THR A 167 5.44 7.21 16.39
C THR A 167 4.12 7.93 16.64
N ARG A 168 4.01 8.64 17.76
CA ARG A 168 2.79 9.39 18.08
C ARG A 168 2.51 10.46 17.02
N ILE A 169 1.24 10.67 16.72
CA ILE A 169 0.80 11.70 15.77
C ILE A 169 1.32 13.09 16.18
N GLU A 170 1.41 13.38 17.49
CA GLU A 170 1.95 14.64 18.00
C GLU A 170 3.42 14.91 17.60
N TYR A 171 4.25 13.87 17.54
CA TYR A 171 5.66 14.01 17.15
C TYR A 171 5.79 14.21 15.64
N ILE A 172 4.96 13.50 14.86
CA ILE A 172 4.88 13.68 13.42
C ILE A 172 4.47 15.11 13.08
N ARG A 173 3.44 15.68 13.74
CA ARG A 173 3.03 17.07 13.54
C ARG A 173 4.17 18.08 13.74
N ARG A 174 5.10 17.78 14.65
CA ARG A 174 6.28 18.60 14.95
C ARG A 174 7.46 18.33 14.01
N GLY A 175 7.28 17.50 12.98
CA GLY A 175 8.35 17.11 12.06
C GLY A 175 9.41 16.20 12.68
N LYS A 176 9.07 15.46 13.75
CA LYS A 176 10.00 14.58 14.50
C LYS A 176 9.63 13.10 14.33
N PRO A 177 9.82 12.51 13.13
CA PRO A 177 9.51 11.10 12.90
C PRO A 177 10.44 10.16 13.70
N ASP A 178 11.65 10.61 14.02
CA ASP A 178 12.69 9.90 14.78
C ASP A 178 12.39 9.76 16.27
N ALA A 179 11.46 10.54 16.82
CA ALA A 179 11.02 10.43 18.21
C ALA A 179 10.12 9.21 18.50
N GLY A 180 9.89 8.35 17.51
CA GLY A 180 9.20 7.07 17.70
C GLY A 180 10.05 6.05 18.46
N PHE A 181 9.41 4.97 18.92
CA PHE A 181 10.10 3.86 19.58
C PHE A 181 9.90 2.55 18.81
N PRO A 182 10.90 1.67 18.80
CA PRO A 182 10.80 0.37 18.13
C PRO A 182 9.78 -0.53 18.83
N LEU A 183 9.14 -1.40 18.06
CA LEU A 183 8.23 -2.43 18.55
C LEU A 183 8.80 -3.81 18.21
N PHE A 184 8.55 -4.78 19.10
CA PHE A 184 8.87 -6.19 18.89
C PHE A 184 10.37 -6.45 18.64
N GLU A 185 11.26 -5.70 19.30
CA GLU A 185 12.72 -5.86 19.13
C GLU A 185 13.24 -7.24 19.52
N SER A 186 12.53 -7.92 20.44
CA SER A 186 12.80 -9.31 20.83
C SER A 186 12.41 -10.33 19.77
N GLU A 187 11.67 -9.93 18.73
CA GLU A 187 11.11 -10.84 17.74
C GLU A 187 11.96 -10.89 16.47
N SER A 188 12.28 -12.10 16.01
CA SER A 188 12.96 -12.32 14.72
C SER A 188 11.93 -12.37 13.60
N LEU A 189 11.54 -11.19 13.09
CA LEU A 189 10.57 -11.03 11.99
C LEU A 189 11.24 -11.06 10.61
N LYS A 190 12.03 -12.11 10.35
CA LYS A 190 12.66 -12.33 9.05
C LYS A 190 11.75 -13.13 8.14
N TRP A 191 11.72 -12.81 6.85
CA TRP A 191 10.95 -13.59 5.87
C TRP A 191 11.29 -15.09 5.98
N PRO A 192 10.30 -16.00 6.00
CA PRO A 192 8.85 -15.80 5.78
C PRO A 192 8.01 -15.38 7.01
N GLY A 193 8.64 -14.93 8.10
CA GLY A 193 7.96 -14.32 9.25
C GLY A 193 7.22 -13.02 8.91
N PHE A 194 6.23 -12.68 9.73
CA PHE A 194 5.33 -11.54 9.48
C PHE A 194 4.84 -10.88 10.76
N VAL A 195 4.21 -9.71 10.58
CA VAL A 195 3.45 -8.98 11.60
C VAL A 195 2.11 -8.55 10.99
N GLU A 196 1.03 -8.73 11.72
CA GLU A 196 -0.33 -8.33 11.34
C GLU A 196 -0.98 -7.55 12.49
N PHE A 197 -1.56 -6.40 12.17
CA PHE A 197 -2.24 -5.53 13.12
C PHE A 197 -3.75 -5.64 12.93
N ASP A 198 -4.48 -5.99 13.99
CA ASP A 198 -5.93 -6.10 14.01
C ASP A 198 -6.52 -5.00 14.91
N ASP A 199 -7.09 -3.96 14.30
CA ASP A 199 -7.66 -2.82 15.02
C ASP A 199 -9.00 -3.15 15.70
N VAL A 200 -9.75 -4.14 15.21
CA VAL A 200 -11.06 -4.50 15.76
C VAL A 200 -10.92 -5.35 17.02
N ASN A 201 -10.01 -6.32 17.01
CA ASN A 201 -9.74 -7.18 18.17
C ASN A 201 -8.71 -6.56 19.14
N GLY A 202 -8.04 -5.49 18.71
CA GLY A 202 -6.99 -4.83 19.48
C GLY A 202 -5.82 -5.79 19.74
N LYS A 203 -5.38 -6.49 18.70
CA LYS A 203 -4.30 -7.48 18.77
C LYS A 203 -3.27 -7.24 17.69
N VAL A 204 -2.05 -7.68 17.96
CA VAL A 204 -0.99 -7.81 16.96
C VAL A 204 -0.56 -9.27 16.94
N LEU A 205 -0.52 -9.87 15.77
CA LEU A 205 -0.01 -11.21 15.56
C LEU A 205 1.38 -11.11 14.92
N THR A 206 2.36 -11.79 15.49
CA THR A 206 3.66 -11.98 14.85
C THR A 206 3.92 -13.45 14.63
N TYR A 207 4.73 -13.74 13.61
CA TYR A 207 5.29 -15.06 13.36
C TYR A 207 6.79 -14.95 13.13
N SER A 208 7.57 -15.68 13.92
CA SER A 208 9.00 -15.88 13.65
C SER A 208 9.20 -17.23 12.98
N ALA A 209 9.63 -17.22 11.72
CA ALA A 209 9.93 -18.43 10.97
C ALA A 209 11.19 -19.16 11.47
N GLN A 210 12.12 -18.42 12.09
CA GLN A 210 13.34 -19.00 12.66
C GLN A 210 13.01 -19.87 13.87
N ASP A 211 12.15 -19.38 14.74
CA ASP A 211 11.80 -20.07 15.98
C ASP A 211 10.55 -20.96 15.83
N SER A 212 9.81 -20.81 14.72
CA SER A 212 8.48 -21.42 14.51
C SER A 212 7.49 -21.06 15.62
N ILE A 213 7.48 -19.79 16.03
CA ILE A 213 6.66 -19.28 17.13
C ILE A 213 5.74 -18.17 16.63
N TYR A 214 4.46 -18.30 16.95
CA TYR A 214 3.50 -17.22 16.85
C TYR A 214 3.37 -16.51 18.19
N LYS A 215 3.30 -15.19 18.18
CA LYS A 215 2.99 -14.41 19.39
C LYS A 215 1.86 -13.43 19.13
N VAL A 216 1.04 -13.27 20.15
CA VAL A 216 -0.07 -12.32 20.15
C VAL A 216 0.22 -11.26 21.19
N PHE A 217 0.16 -10.00 20.78
CA PHE A 217 0.37 -8.84 21.63
C PHE A 217 -0.91 -8.02 21.73
N ASP A 218 -1.07 -7.30 22.83
CA ASP A 218 -2.11 -6.29 22.99
C ASP A 218 -1.77 -5.04 22.17
N LEU A 219 -2.71 -4.54 21.35
CA LEU A 219 -2.43 -3.39 20.47
C LEU A 219 -2.34 -2.05 21.23
N LYS A 220 -2.86 -1.95 22.46
CA LYS A 220 -2.88 -0.71 23.24
C LYS A 220 -1.52 -0.43 23.86
N ASN A 221 -0.91 -1.43 24.49
CA ASN A 221 0.33 -1.30 25.25
C ASN A 221 1.48 -2.19 24.73
N TYR A 222 1.24 -2.98 23.68
CA TYR A 222 2.21 -3.88 23.06
C TYR A 222 2.76 -4.98 23.98
N THR A 223 2.05 -5.31 25.08
CA THR A 223 2.43 -6.43 25.94
C THR A 223 2.12 -7.75 25.25
N MET A 224 3.06 -8.70 25.30
CA MET A 224 2.81 -10.07 24.85
C MET A 224 1.72 -10.70 25.72
N LEU A 225 0.70 -11.27 25.08
CA LEU A 225 -0.42 -11.95 25.72
C LEU A 225 -0.25 -13.47 25.65
N TYR A 226 0.08 -13.97 24.46
CA TYR A 226 0.18 -15.40 24.18
C TYR A 226 1.38 -15.71 23.30
N SER A 227 1.94 -16.89 23.48
CA SER A 227 2.98 -17.47 22.63
C SER A 227 2.56 -18.89 22.27
N ILE A 228 2.61 -19.23 21.00
CA ILE A 228 2.22 -20.53 20.45
C ILE A 228 3.43 -21.05 19.70
N SER A 229 4.13 -22.00 20.29
CA SER A 229 5.27 -22.71 19.69
C SER A 229 4.80 -24.08 19.23
N ASP A 230 4.33 -24.17 17.99
CA ASP A 230 3.83 -25.40 17.41
C ASP A 230 4.20 -25.43 15.93
N THR A 231 4.84 -26.52 15.51
CA THR A 231 5.36 -26.71 14.14
C THR A 231 4.26 -27.08 13.15
N ASP A 232 3.11 -27.54 13.62
CA ASP A 232 2.03 -28.09 12.79
C ASP A 232 0.86 -27.10 12.61
N VAL A 233 1.10 -25.81 12.91
CA VAL A 233 0.12 -24.74 12.70
C VAL A 233 -0.05 -24.46 11.21
N GLN A 234 -1.18 -24.89 10.65
CA GLN A 234 -1.51 -24.62 9.25
C GLN A 234 -1.96 -23.18 9.01
N GLU A 235 -2.74 -22.63 9.93
CA GLU A 235 -3.33 -21.30 9.79
C GLU A 235 -3.73 -20.73 11.14
N ILE A 236 -3.47 -19.44 11.37
CA ILE A 236 -4.04 -18.66 12.46
C ILE A 236 -4.98 -17.61 11.87
N LYS A 237 -6.22 -17.58 12.34
CA LYS A 237 -7.24 -16.60 11.94
C LYS A 237 -7.76 -15.85 13.15
N ILE A 238 -7.62 -14.53 13.15
CA ILE A 238 -8.32 -13.66 14.09
C ILE A 238 -9.67 -13.30 13.45
N ARG A 239 -10.78 -13.62 14.12
CA ARG A 239 -12.13 -13.37 13.59
C ARG A 239 -12.78 -12.21 14.31
N TYR A 240 -13.55 -11.41 13.57
CA TYR A 240 -14.45 -10.41 14.14
C TYR A 240 -15.74 -11.09 14.62
N PHE A 241 -16.08 -10.94 15.89
CA PHE A 241 -17.42 -11.28 16.37
C PHE A 241 -18.32 -10.06 16.19
N LEU A 242 -19.17 -10.09 15.15
CA LEU A 242 -20.31 -9.19 15.08
C LEU A 242 -21.35 -9.70 16.08
N SER A 243 -21.44 -9.08 17.26
CA SER A 243 -22.60 -9.29 18.12
C SER A 243 -23.84 -8.89 17.33
N PRO A 244 -24.87 -9.76 17.23
CA PRO A 244 -26.17 -9.34 16.71
C PRO A 244 -26.63 -8.14 17.52
N ALA A 245 -26.97 -7.04 16.85
CA ALA A 245 -27.59 -5.91 17.51
C ALA A 245 -28.83 -6.43 18.24
N ARG A 246 -28.93 -6.20 19.56
CA ARG A 246 -30.18 -6.41 20.30
C ARG A 246 -31.24 -5.58 19.58
N ALA A 247 -32.09 -6.25 18.81
CA ALA A 247 -33.33 -5.68 18.32
C ALA A 247 -34.11 -5.26 19.57
N ARG A 248 -34.10 -3.97 19.89
CA ARG A 248 -35.01 -3.40 20.87
C ARG A 248 -36.39 -3.44 20.23
N THR A 249 -37.13 -4.50 20.51
CA THR A 249 -38.59 -4.48 20.36
C THR A 249 -39.12 -3.50 21.40
N HIS A 250 -39.42 -2.28 20.96
CA HIS A 250 -40.36 -1.43 21.68
C HIS A 250 -41.75 -2.03 21.45
N VAL A 251 -42.36 -2.54 22.52
CA VAL A 251 -43.80 -2.71 22.64
C VAL A 251 -44.33 -1.48 23.37
#